data_AF-L1NPG4-F1
#
_entry.id   AF-L1NPG4-F1
#
_cell.length_a   1.000
_cell.length_b   1.000
_cell.length_c   1.000
_cell.angle_alpha   90.00
_cell.angle_beta   90.00
_cell.angle_gamma   90.00
#
_symmetry.space_group_name_H-M   'P 1'
#
loop_
_entity.id
_entity.type
_entity.pdbx_description
1 polymer ?
#
loop_
_entity_poly.entity_id
_entity_poly.type
_entity_poly.pdbx_seq_one_letter_code
_entity_poly.pdbx_strand_id
1 'polypeptide(L)'
;MDFLTGKPLSDTIHNTLFMAEKELIIISPYIQISDYLRENVFKQHLYNPKLHIIIGFNSYKENQTFSFRGSGMEYFLNFPNLTLVYIP
;
A
#
# COMPACT_ATOMS: atom_id res chain seq x y z
N MET A 1 7.82 3.80 23.57
CA MET A 1 7.53 3.27 22.24
C MET A 1 7.70 1.78 22.34
N ASP A 2 6.63 1.03 22.05
CA ASP A 2 6.69 -0.42 22.11
C ASP A 2 7.15 -0.94 20.76
N PHE A 3 8.15 -1.82 20.78
CA PHE A 3 8.60 -2.50 19.57
C PHE A 3 7.60 -3.61 19.24
N LEU A 4 6.82 -3.40 18.17
CA LEU A 4 5.81 -4.35 17.75
C LEU A 4 6.43 -5.45 16.90
N THR A 5 6.05 -6.70 17.19
CA THR A 5 6.41 -7.87 16.40
C THR A 5 5.20 -8.77 16.22
N GLY A 6 5.27 -9.73 15.30
CA GLY A 6 4.23 -10.74 15.10
C GLY A 6 2.83 -10.16 14.89
N LYS A 7 1.85 -10.68 15.64
CA LYS A 7 0.45 -10.29 15.52
C LYS A 7 0.19 -8.80 15.85
N PRO A 8 0.68 -8.23 16.96
CA PRO A 8 0.53 -6.80 17.25
C PRO A 8 1.00 -5.88 16.12
N LEU A 9 2.13 -6.21 15.48
CA LEU A 9 2.63 -5.47 14.33
C LEU A 9 1.66 -5.57 13.14
N SER A 10 1.25 -6.80 12.81
CA SER A 10 0.32 -7.05 11.70
C SER A 10 -1.02 -6.32 11.89
N ASP A 11 -1.60 -6.38 13.09
CA ASP A 11 -2.86 -5.73 13.42
C ASP A 11 -2.74 -4.21 13.33
N THR A 12 -1.61 -3.65 13.81
CA THR A 12 -1.36 -2.21 13.75
C THR A 12 -1.23 -1.72 12.32
N ILE A 13 -0.50 -2.45 11.46
CA ILE A 13 -0.40 -2.13 10.04
C ILE A 13 -1.79 -2.20 9.40
N HIS A 14 -2.53 -3.30 9.60
CA HIS A 14 -3.88 -3.46 9.06
C HIS A 14 -4.80 -2.29 9.45
N ASN A 15 -4.87 -1.98 10.74
CA ASN A 15 -5.76 -0.93 11.25
C ASN A 15 -5.36 0.46 10.74
N THR A 16 -4.05 0.75 10.67
CA THR A 16 -3.54 2.02 10.14
C THR A 16 -3.95 2.21 8.68
N LEU A 17 -3.80 1.16 7.86
CA LEU A 17 -4.21 1.20 6.45
C LEU A 17 -5.74 1.27 6.31
N PHE A 18 -6.48 0.55 7.15
CA PHE A 18 -7.94 0.45 7.07
C PHE A 18 -8.63 1.75 7.50
N MET A 19 -8.15 2.39 8.57
CA MET A 19 -8.77 3.57 9.19
C MET A 19 -8.29 4.90 8.59
N ALA A 20 -7.45 4.89 7.56
CA ALA A 20 -6.93 6.12 6.95
C ALA A 20 -8.04 6.92 6.23
N GLU A 21 -8.21 8.20 6.59
CA GLU A 21 -9.30 9.04 6.07
C GLU A 21 -8.84 10.14 5.10
N LYS A 22 -7.68 10.75 5.35
CA LYS A 22 -7.19 11.94 4.63
C LYS A 22 -5.89 11.69 3.89
N GLU A 23 -4.87 11.24 4.60
CA GLU A 23 -3.56 10.98 4.03
C GLU A 23 -3.05 9.64 4.56
N LEU A 24 -2.55 8.81 3.65
CA LEU A 24 -1.87 7.56 3.96
C LEU A 24 -0.47 7.58 3.33
N ILE A 25 0.55 7.66 4.17
CA ILE A 25 1.95 7.69 3.72
C ILE A 25 2.58 6.33 4.00
N ILE A 26 3.06 5.67 2.94
CA ILE A 26 3.76 4.39 3.00
C ILE A 26 5.18 4.61 2.51
N ILE A 27 6.15 4.49 3.40
CA ILE A 27 7.57 4.56 3.04
C ILE A 27 8.13 3.15 3.18
N SER A 28 8.49 2.55 2.05
CA SER A 28 9.11 1.22 2.04
C SER A 28 10.10 1.10 0.88
N PRO A 29 11.35 0.67 1.12
CA PRO A 29 12.33 0.51 0.05
C PRO A 29 11.86 -0.47 -1.03
N TYR A 30 11.05 -1.46 -0.63
CA TYR A 30 10.40 -2.43 -1.49
C TYR A 30 8.93 -2.53 -1.10
N ILE A 31 8.02 -2.37 -2.07
CA ILE A 31 6.59 -2.51 -1.83
C ILE A 31 6.03 -3.70 -2.61
N GLN A 32 5.40 -4.62 -1.89
CA GLN A 32 4.60 -5.71 -2.44
C GLN A 32 3.32 -5.80 -1.62
N ILE A 33 2.16 -5.75 -2.29
CA ILE A 33 0.87 -5.86 -1.61
C ILE A 33 0.38 -7.29 -1.75
N SER A 34 0.09 -7.94 -0.63
CA SER A 34 -0.59 -9.24 -0.65
C SER A 34 -2.01 -9.10 -1.17
N ASP A 35 -2.55 -10.19 -1.75
CA ASP A 35 -3.95 -10.21 -2.18
C ASP A 35 -4.91 -9.94 -1.01
N TYR A 36 -4.55 -10.34 0.21
CA TYR A 36 -5.31 -10.03 1.42
C TYR A 36 -5.47 -8.52 1.65
N LEU A 37 -4.38 -7.75 1.64
CA LEU A 37 -4.44 -6.31 1.85
C LEU A 37 -5.19 -5.62 0.70
N ARG A 38 -5.00 -6.10 -0.53
CA ARG A 38 -5.70 -5.59 -1.71
C ARG A 38 -7.22 -5.71 -1.54
N GLU A 39 -7.71 -6.91 -1.28
CA GLU A 39 -9.15 -7.19 -1.26
C GLU A 39 -9.86 -6.72 0.01
N ASN A 40 -9.17 -6.73 1.16
CA ASN A 40 -9.82 -6.47 2.46
C ASN A 40 -9.54 -5.07 3.02
N VAL A 41 -8.48 -4.39 2.55
CA VAL A 41 -8.05 -3.11 3.12
C VAL A 41 -8.08 -1.98 2.10
N PHE A 42 -7.44 -2.17 0.95
CA PHE A 42 -7.34 -1.10 -0.04
C PHE A 42 -8.56 -1.00 -0.95
N LYS A 43 -9.32 -2.09 -1.13
CA LYS A 43 -10.54 -2.10 -1.95
C LYS A 43 -11.58 -1.07 -1.53
N GLN A 44 -11.76 -0.85 -0.22
CA GLN A 44 -12.68 0.19 0.30
C GLN A 44 -12.24 1.62 -0.08
N HIS A 45 -10.94 1.81 -0.34
CA HIS A 45 -10.35 3.10 -0.65
C HIS A 45 -10.31 3.42 -2.15
N LEU A 46 -10.56 2.44 -3.03
CA LEU A 46 -10.46 2.59 -4.50
C LEU A 46 -11.32 3.73 -5.06
N TYR A 47 -12.46 4.02 -4.41
CA TYR A 47 -13.39 5.07 -4.84
C TYR A 47 -13.45 6.24 -3.86
N ASN A 48 -12.46 6.37 -2.96
CA ASN A 48 -12.40 7.45 -1.99
C ASN A 48 -11.45 8.56 -2.47
N PRO A 49 -11.95 9.60 -3.17
CA PRO A 49 -11.09 10.71 -3.64
C PRO A 49 -10.55 11.58 -2.50
N LYS A 50 -11.10 11.47 -1.28
CA LYS A 50 -10.65 12.25 -0.12
C LYS A 50 -9.36 11.71 0.48
N LEU A 51 -9.10 10.42 0.31
CA LEU A 51 -7.87 9.79 0.79
C LEU A 51 -6.77 9.98 -0.25
N HIS A 52 -5.72 10.70 0.13
CA HIS A 52 -4.48 10.80 -0.63
C HIS A 52 -3.51 9.70 -0.19
N ILE A 53 -3.14 8.82 -1.11
CA ILE A 53 -2.14 7.77 -0.86
C ILE A 53 -0.80 8.24 -1.40
N ILE A 54 0.21 8.30 -0.54
CA ILE A 54 1.58 8.69 -0.88
C ILE A 54 2.49 7.49 -0.64
N ILE A 55 3.22 7.05 -1.67
CA ILE A 55 4.11 5.90 -1.59
C ILE A 55 5.53 6.33 -1.91
N GLY A 56 6.40 6.28 -0.91
CA GLY A 56 7.85 6.46 -1.04
C GLY A 56 8.56 5.12 -1.22
N PHE A 57 9.32 4.95 -2.30
CA PHE A 57 9.98 3.68 -2.63
C PHE A 57 11.37 3.88 -3.25
N ASN A 58 12.28 2.92 -3.03
CA ASN A 58 13.61 2.93 -3.64
C ASN A 58 13.66 2.04 -4.89
N SER A 59 13.06 0.85 -4.85
CA SER A 59 13.00 0.00 -6.03
C SER A 59 11.73 -0.82 -6.08
N TYR A 60 11.34 -1.17 -7.29
CA TYR A 60 10.22 -2.06 -7.56
C TYR A 60 10.79 -3.40 -8.06
N LYS A 61 10.48 -4.50 -7.36
CA LYS A 61 10.76 -5.84 -7.88
C LYS A 61 9.57 -6.29 -8.71
N GLU A 62 9.68 -6.09 -10.01
CA GLU A 62 8.81 -6.72 -10.99
C GLU A 62 9.26 -8.18 -11.11
N ASN A 63 8.68 -9.08 -10.30
CA ASN A 63 8.97 -10.50 -10.44
C ASN A 63 8.53 -10.93 -11.84
N GLN A 64 9.50 -11.29 -12.68
CA GLN A 64 9.40 -11.52 -14.14
C GLN A 64 8.49 -12.67 -14.59
N THR A 65 7.62 -13.21 -13.75
CA THR A 65 6.74 -14.33 -14.13
C THR A 65 5.46 -14.25 -13.31
N PHE A 66 4.56 -13.32 -13.64
CA PHE A 66 3.10 -13.53 -13.64
C PHE A 66 2.48 -12.31 -14.32
N SER A 67 2.04 -12.51 -15.56
CA SER A 67 1.07 -11.70 -16.32
C SER A 67 0.71 -10.33 -15.73
N PHE A 68 1.32 -9.27 -16.26
CA PHE A 68 0.88 -7.89 -16.58
C PHE A 68 -0.50 -7.32 -16.12
N ARG A 69 -1.17 -7.88 -15.11
CA ARG A 69 -2.41 -7.40 -14.51
C ARG A 69 -2.47 -7.86 -13.06
N GLY A 70 -2.14 -6.96 -12.14
CA GLY A 70 -3.02 -6.79 -10.98
C GLY A 70 -2.51 -7.12 -9.58
N SER A 71 -1.20 -7.30 -9.32
CA SER A 71 -0.75 -7.57 -7.94
C SER A 71 0.33 -6.68 -7.33
N GLY A 72 0.95 -5.82 -8.13
CA GLY A 72 2.01 -4.91 -7.70
C GLY A 72 1.61 -3.44 -7.65
N MET A 73 2.54 -2.57 -8.06
CA MET A 73 2.37 -1.12 -8.06
C MET A 73 1.23 -0.65 -8.99
N GLU A 74 0.96 -1.41 -10.05
CA GLU A 74 -0.19 -1.18 -10.95
C GLU A 74 -1.52 -1.11 -10.22
N TYR A 75 -1.68 -1.84 -9.11
CA TYR A 75 -2.91 -1.77 -8.32
C TYR A 75 -3.13 -0.36 -7.77
N PHE A 76 -2.07 0.29 -7.29
CA PHE A 76 -2.14 1.65 -6.76
C PHE A 76 -2.48 2.69 -7.84
N LEU A 77 -2.21 2.42 -9.12
CA LEU A 77 -2.57 3.32 -10.21
C LEU A 77 -4.09 3.49 -10.39
N ASN A 78 -4.90 2.62 -9.77
CA ASN A 78 -6.36 2.72 -9.81
C ASN A 78 -6.91 3.72 -8.78
N PHE A 79 -6.09 4.24 -7.86
CA PHE A 79 -6.57 5.18 -6.84
C PHE A 79 -6.66 6.60 -7.43
N PRO A 80 -7.77 7.31 -7.19
CA PRO A 80 -8.00 8.63 -7.79
C PRO A 80 -7.03 9.71 -7.28
N ASN A 81 -6.45 9.51 -6.09
CA ASN A 81 -5.55 10.46 -5.45
C ASN A 81 -4.30 9.73 -4.94
N LEU A 82 -3.35 9.53 -5.85
CA LEU A 82 -2.10 8.81 -5.61
C LEU A 82 -0.90 9.71 -5.88
N THR A 83 0.11 9.64 -5.03
CA THR A 83 1.46 10.18 -5.30
C THR A 83 2.49 9.10 -5.10
N LEU A 84 3.37 8.96 -6.09
CA LEU A 84 4.47 8.01 -6.08
C LEU A 84 5.77 8.81 -6.01
N VAL A 85 6.58 8.56 -5.00
CA VAL A 85 7.84 9.25 -4.73
C VAL A 85 8.98 8.25 -4.79
N TYR A 86 9.85 8.41 -5.78
CA TYR A 86 11.10 7.68 -5.83
C TYR A 86 12.11 8.29 -4.85
N ILE A 87 12.64 7.49 -3.94
CA ILE A 87 13.62 7.88 -2.93
C ILE A 87 14.89 7.05 -3.16
N PRO A 88 15.95 7.65 -3.74
CA PRO A 88 17.21 6.94 -4.04
C PRO A 88 17.93 6.43 -2.80
#